data_AF-A0A1Q9NIP2-F1
#
_entry.id   AF-A0A1Q9NIP2-F1
#
_cell.length_a   1.000
_cell.length_b   1.000
_cell.length_c   1.000
_cell.angle_alpha   90.00
_cell.angle_beta   90.00
_cell.angle_gamma   90.00
#
_symmetry.space_group_name_H-M   'P 1'
#
loop_
_entity.id
_entity.type
_entity.pdbx_description
1 polymer ?
#
loop_
_entity_poly.entity_id
_entity_poly.type
_entity_poly.pdbx_seq_one_letter_code
_entity_poly.pdbx_strand_id
1 'polypeptide(L)'
;MNGTHIFVGDDYERVQIFDLAGTYVDQFEVFQTPSTDDKARDTVNGITVNETHIFVTVQFDGLDKNVVRVEIYDLQGTYCGRFGTWGTGDGQFINPYGITHNETHIFVTDISYNRVQIFDQAGNYKAKFGSTGSGNTQFNNPSLIDVNDDNIFVADSRNYRVVIFDKSGVYQSKFGSQGVNDGQFDFPHDLYVDEKNVIVSEIVNNRIQAFDLTGNFVTIFDSTNSGFGELINPRGITANSSHLLVVEYTNSRVQIFERNYPPQKLLAYSNILNGSITLTWERPIDVLFHPSYGYKVYRGTQVDNYEFLYETPNLFFYDFAIVVDQNYYYKVTALTNTGESKYSNEVFINVPIQIAFTETRTEIQTDVQTTTIPVTETIVEVETSNQNVTKTVYDTKTETDVKTETTTESNDLASEVTVTEISTKTGETNFPFLSILLPSSMIPVIMKIRKKR
;
A
#
# COMPACT_ATOMS: atom_id res chain seq x y z
N MET A 1 -7.52 5.91 12.94
CA MET A 1 -7.44 7.09 12.03
C MET A 1 -8.85 7.61 11.76
N ASN A 2 -9.01 8.87 11.34
CA ASN A 2 -10.26 9.34 10.72
C ASN A 2 -10.01 9.73 9.26
N GLY A 3 -11.02 10.22 8.54
CA GLY A 3 -10.90 10.56 7.12
C GLY A 3 -9.87 11.65 6.78
N THR A 4 -9.28 12.33 7.77
CA THR A 4 -8.36 13.47 7.57
C THR A 4 -7.07 13.38 8.41
N HIS A 5 -7.09 12.63 9.51
CA HIS A 5 -6.01 12.61 10.50
C HIS A 5 -5.67 11.20 10.97
N ILE A 6 -4.40 11.03 11.31
CA ILE A 6 -3.82 9.87 11.99
C ILE A 6 -3.65 10.22 13.46
N PHE A 7 -4.12 9.33 14.34
CA PHE A 7 -3.97 9.48 15.79
C PHE A 7 -3.07 8.36 16.29
N VAL A 8 -2.00 8.72 16.99
CA VAL A 8 -0.99 7.78 17.48
C VAL A 8 -0.84 7.98 18.97
N GLY A 9 -1.28 7.01 19.77
CA GLY A 9 -0.92 6.92 21.18
C GLY A 9 0.55 6.54 21.32
N ASP A 10 1.28 7.19 22.23
CA ASP A 10 2.67 6.84 22.51
C ASP A 10 2.92 6.60 24.02
N ASP A 11 4.11 6.09 24.34
CA ASP A 11 4.53 5.73 25.70
C ASP A 11 4.73 6.95 26.64
N TYR A 12 4.44 8.16 26.18
CA TYR A 12 4.49 9.41 26.94
C TYR A 12 3.08 9.91 27.30
N GLU A 13 2.11 9.01 27.43
CA GLU A 13 0.76 9.32 27.96
C GLU A 13 -0.01 10.33 27.11
N ARG A 14 0.23 10.34 25.80
CA ARG A 14 -0.35 11.32 24.89
C ARG A 14 -0.76 10.69 23.59
N VAL A 15 -1.60 11.42 22.88
CA VAL A 15 -1.99 11.13 21.50
C VAL A 15 -1.43 12.23 20.61
N GLN A 16 -0.59 11.84 19.66
CA GLN A 16 -0.12 12.71 18.60
C GLN A 16 -1.05 12.62 17.39
N ILE A 17 -1.28 13.76 16.75
CA ILE A 17 -2.16 13.94 15.59
C ILE A 17 -1.30 14.32 14.40
N PHE A 18 -1.49 13.60 13.30
CA PHE A 18 -0.83 13.87 12.02
C PHE A 18 -1.87 13.98 10.91
N ASP A 19 -1.55 14.69 9.83
CA ASP A 19 -2.33 14.61 8.59
C ASP A 19 -2.08 13.26 7.89
N LEU A 20 -2.85 12.95 6.85
CA LEU A 20 -2.67 11.70 6.10
C LEU A 20 -1.34 11.61 5.34
N ALA A 21 -0.65 12.74 5.10
CA ALA A 21 0.69 12.77 4.52
C ALA A 21 1.79 12.49 5.57
N GLY A 22 1.41 12.33 6.84
CA GLY A 22 2.31 12.06 7.94
C GLY A 22 2.98 13.31 8.54
N THR A 23 2.48 14.51 8.23
CA THR A 23 2.93 15.76 8.85
C THR A 23 2.33 15.89 10.23
N TYR A 24 3.15 16.21 11.23
CA TYR A 24 2.67 16.50 12.58
C TYR A 24 1.73 17.71 12.57
N VAL A 25 0.54 17.55 13.15
CA VAL A 25 -0.49 18.58 13.29
C VAL A 25 -0.53 19.09 14.72
N ASP A 26 -0.80 18.21 15.68
CA ASP A 26 -0.93 18.58 17.09
C ASP A 26 -0.74 17.37 18.02
N GLN A 27 -0.90 17.56 19.33
CA GLN A 27 -0.97 16.49 20.32
C GLN A 27 -1.84 16.89 21.51
N PHE A 28 -2.36 15.91 22.24
CA PHE A 28 -2.98 16.13 23.54
C PHE A 28 -2.56 15.05 24.54
N GLU A 29 -2.53 15.41 25.82
CA GLU A 29 -2.21 14.51 26.91
C GLU A 29 -3.46 13.69 27.29
N VAL A 30 -3.27 12.40 27.55
CA VAL A 30 -4.29 11.53 28.10
C VAL A 30 -4.39 11.85 29.59
N PHE A 31 -5.59 12.28 30.00
CA PHE A 31 -5.90 13.03 31.21
C PHE A 31 -5.30 12.36 32.43
N GLN A 32 -4.33 12.99 33.07
CA GLN A 32 -3.83 12.53 34.35
C GLN A 32 -4.86 12.85 35.44
N THR A 33 -5.43 11.85 36.11
CA THR A 33 -5.71 12.05 37.53
C THR A 33 -4.37 12.43 38.17
N PRO A 34 -4.27 13.50 38.99
CA PRO A 34 -3.01 13.90 39.59
C PRO A 34 -2.44 12.74 40.40
N SER A 35 -1.55 11.97 39.79
CA SER A 35 -0.76 10.97 40.50
C SER A 35 0.23 11.76 41.34
N THR A 36 0.23 11.53 42.65
CA THR A 36 1.27 12.07 43.54
C THR A 36 2.63 11.37 43.33
N ASP A 37 2.71 10.40 42.43
CA ASP A 37 3.89 9.59 42.17
C ASP A 37 4.31 9.74 40.70
N ASP A 38 5.47 10.35 40.47
CA ASP A 38 6.12 10.68 39.18
C ASP A 38 6.55 9.40 38.39
N LYS A 39 6.02 8.24 38.78
CA LYS A 39 6.35 6.90 38.28
C LYS A 39 5.15 6.14 37.74
N ALA A 40 3.93 6.61 37.99
CA ALA A 40 2.72 6.01 37.45
C ALA A 40 2.52 6.53 36.02
N ARG A 41 2.91 5.73 35.04
CA ARG A 41 2.75 6.10 33.62
C ARG A 41 1.51 5.45 33.04
N ASP A 42 0.51 6.26 32.70
CA ASP A 42 -0.73 5.84 32.05
C ASP A 42 -0.43 5.45 30.58
N THR A 43 -0.06 4.19 30.31
CA THR A 43 0.23 3.76 28.94
C THR A 43 -1.04 3.71 28.09
N VAL A 44 -1.04 4.48 27.00
CA VAL A 44 -2.02 4.40 25.92
C VAL A 44 -1.77 3.13 25.11
N ASN A 45 -2.73 2.21 25.09
CA ASN A 45 -2.60 0.98 24.31
C ASN A 45 -3.49 0.98 23.06
N GLY A 46 -4.81 1.04 23.29
CA GLY A 46 -5.81 1.03 22.24
C GLY A 46 -6.36 2.42 22.00
N ILE A 47 -6.53 2.75 20.72
CA ILE A 47 -7.16 4.00 20.29
C ILE A 47 -8.14 3.69 19.15
N THR A 48 -9.35 4.21 19.26
CA THR A 48 -10.32 4.21 18.15
C THR A 48 -10.96 5.58 18.03
N VAL A 49 -11.40 5.93 16.83
CA VAL A 49 -11.93 7.26 16.52
C VAL A 49 -13.21 7.09 15.71
N ASN A 50 -14.31 7.62 16.21
CA ASN A 50 -15.56 7.72 15.46
C ASN A 50 -15.69 9.13 14.84
N GLU A 51 -16.84 9.45 14.26
CA GLU A 51 -17.08 10.75 13.61
C GLU A 51 -16.95 11.97 14.53
N THR A 52 -17.04 11.78 15.84
CA THR A 52 -17.17 12.86 16.82
C THR A 52 -16.17 12.78 17.98
N HIS A 53 -15.65 11.59 18.29
CA HIS A 53 -14.86 11.33 19.48
C HIS A 53 -13.69 10.38 19.22
N ILE A 54 -12.65 10.56 20.02
CA ILE A 54 -11.51 9.67 20.17
C ILE A 54 -11.69 8.91 21.49
N PHE A 55 -11.54 7.60 21.46
CA PHE A 55 -11.59 6.73 22.62
C PHE A 55 -10.23 6.10 22.87
N VAL A 56 -9.77 6.14 24.10
CA VAL A 56 -8.43 5.67 24.49
C VAL A 56 -8.56 4.72 25.67
N THR A 57 -7.98 3.52 25.56
CA THR A 57 -7.86 2.61 26.71
C THR A 57 -6.64 2.99 27.56
N VAL A 58 -6.85 3.09 28.87
CA VAL A 58 -5.81 3.37 29.85
C VAL A 58 -5.63 2.17 30.76
N GLN A 59 -4.43 1.58 30.72
CA GLN A 59 -4.08 0.34 31.41
C GLN A 59 -3.67 0.58 32.87
N PHE A 60 -3.84 -0.44 33.72
CA PHE A 60 -3.15 -0.56 35.01
C PHE A 60 -1.63 -0.62 34.84
N ASP A 61 -0.93 0.38 35.34
CA ASP A 61 0.52 0.52 35.34
C ASP A 61 1.24 -0.35 36.42
N GLY A 62 0.48 -1.06 37.25
CA GLY A 62 1.01 -1.85 38.36
C GLY A 62 1.07 -1.10 39.70
N LEU A 63 0.78 0.20 39.71
CA LEU A 63 0.93 1.08 40.87
C LEU A 63 -0.42 1.65 41.33
N ASP A 64 -1.23 2.21 40.43
CA ASP A 64 -2.52 2.82 40.78
C ASP A 64 -3.68 2.19 40.00
N LYS A 65 -4.59 1.53 40.73
CA LYS A 65 -5.78 0.91 40.15
C LYS A 65 -6.80 1.95 39.70
N ASN A 66 -6.75 3.17 40.20
CA ASN A 66 -7.72 4.21 39.85
C ASN A 66 -7.56 4.71 38.40
N VAL A 67 -6.47 4.34 37.74
CA VAL A 67 -6.19 4.77 36.36
C VAL A 67 -6.89 3.91 35.31
N VAL A 68 -7.42 2.73 35.68
CA VAL A 68 -7.99 1.83 34.68
C VAL A 68 -9.35 2.30 34.20
N ARG A 69 -9.41 2.74 32.95
CA ARG A 69 -10.62 3.31 32.32
C ARG A 69 -10.49 3.35 30.80
N VAL A 70 -11.59 3.73 30.15
CA VAL A 70 -11.59 4.28 28.79
C VAL A 70 -11.86 5.78 28.91
N GLU A 71 -11.03 6.58 28.26
CA GLU A 71 -11.20 8.03 28.17
C GLU A 71 -11.76 8.44 26.81
N ILE A 72 -12.52 9.53 26.82
CA ILE A 72 -13.23 10.06 25.66
C ILE A 72 -12.77 11.50 25.45
N TYR A 73 -12.39 11.81 24.22
CA TYR A 73 -12.00 13.14 23.77
C TYR A 73 -12.82 13.54 22.55
N ASP A 74 -12.98 14.82 22.30
CA ASP A 74 -13.41 15.31 20.98
C ASP A 74 -12.27 15.14 19.96
N LEU A 75 -12.56 15.40 18.68
CA LEU A 75 -11.55 15.30 17.61
C LEU A 75 -10.41 16.34 17.72
N GLN A 76 -10.52 17.32 18.61
CA GLN A 76 -9.49 18.32 18.90
C GLN A 76 -8.64 17.94 20.13
N GLY A 77 -8.93 16.80 20.78
CA GLY A 77 -8.21 16.36 21.97
C GLY A 77 -8.70 16.97 23.28
N THR A 78 -9.89 17.59 23.30
CA THR A 78 -10.50 18.06 24.55
C THR A 78 -11.14 16.90 25.28
N TYR A 79 -10.84 16.72 26.56
CA TYR A 79 -11.44 15.67 27.39
C TYR A 79 -12.97 15.85 27.53
N CYS A 80 -13.72 14.83 27.13
CA CYS A 80 -15.19 14.80 27.17
C CYS A 80 -15.73 13.91 28.30
N GLY A 81 -14.96 12.94 28.78
CA GLY A 81 -15.40 12.05 29.84
C GLY A 81 -14.65 10.72 29.87
N ARG A 82 -15.18 9.79 30.66
CA ARG A 82 -14.63 8.44 30.81
C ARG A 82 -15.69 7.45 31.23
N PHE A 83 -15.42 6.17 31.00
CA PHE A 83 -16.14 5.05 31.58
C PHE A 83 -15.18 3.93 31.96
N GLY A 84 -15.67 2.96 32.73
CA GLY A 84 -14.83 1.92 33.29
C GLY A 84 -14.21 2.30 34.63
N THR A 85 -13.98 1.29 35.45
CA THR A 85 -13.17 1.37 36.69
C THR A 85 -12.39 0.09 36.86
N TRP A 86 -11.38 0.05 37.73
CA TRP A 86 -10.68 -1.20 38.00
C TRP A 86 -11.56 -2.23 38.71
N GLY A 87 -11.53 -3.48 38.22
CA GLY A 87 -12.21 -4.61 38.84
C GLY A 87 -12.63 -5.68 37.85
N THR A 88 -13.32 -6.70 38.36
CA THR A 88 -13.77 -7.88 37.59
C THR A 88 -15.26 -7.85 37.25
N GLY A 89 -16.00 -6.89 37.80
CA GLY A 89 -17.43 -6.71 37.56
C GLY A 89 -17.76 -6.23 36.15
N ASP A 90 -19.05 -6.04 35.92
CA ASP A 90 -19.60 -5.49 34.67
C ASP A 90 -19.23 -4.01 34.56
N GLY A 91 -18.68 -3.62 33.41
CA GLY A 91 -18.16 -2.27 33.20
C GLY A 91 -16.91 -1.95 34.02
N GLN A 92 -16.25 -2.95 34.60
CA GLN A 92 -14.95 -2.82 35.24
C GLN A 92 -13.88 -3.51 34.40
N PHE A 93 -12.62 -3.11 34.53
CA PHE A 93 -11.51 -3.71 33.78
C PHE A 93 -10.36 -4.10 34.70
N ILE A 94 -9.65 -5.17 34.36
CA ILE A 94 -8.34 -5.47 34.96
C ILE A 94 -7.23 -4.85 34.13
N ASN A 95 -7.27 -5.04 32.81
CA ASN A 95 -6.31 -4.46 31.88
C ASN A 95 -6.95 -4.26 30.50
N PRO A 96 -7.65 -3.13 30.26
CA PRO A 96 -8.22 -2.84 28.96
C PRO A 96 -7.09 -2.60 27.95
N TYR A 97 -7.17 -3.24 26.78
CA TYR A 97 -6.10 -3.19 25.79
C TYR A 97 -6.61 -2.68 24.43
N GLY A 98 -7.22 -3.55 23.64
CA GLY A 98 -7.84 -3.18 22.36
C GLY A 98 -9.20 -2.51 22.53
N ILE A 99 -9.48 -1.57 21.63
CA ILE A 99 -10.77 -0.87 21.57
C ILE A 99 -11.15 -0.61 20.11
N THR A 100 -12.40 -0.87 19.78
CA THR A 100 -13.01 -0.51 18.49
C THR A 100 -14.46 -0.08 18.71
N HIS A 101 -15.12 0.40 17.66
CA HIS A 101 -16.52 0.77 17.72
C HIS A 101 -17.22 0.41 16.41
N ASN A 102 -18.55 0.27 16.48
CA ASN A 102 -19.43 0.38 15.32
C ASN A 102 -20.43 1.53 15.58
N GLU A 103 -21.44 1.67 14.72
CA GLU A 103 -22.46 2.72 14.84
C GLU A 103 -23.15 2.81 16.21
N THR A 104 -23.24 1.69 16.93
CA THR A 104 -24.10 1.56 18.13
C THR A 104 -23.34 1.22 19.40
N HIS A 105 -22.18 0.58 19.28
CA HIS A 105 -21.45 0.00 20.39
C HIS A 105 -19.94 0.28 20.34
N ILE A 106 -19.34 0.28 21.52
CA ILE A 106 -17.90 0.29 21.74
C ILE A 106 -17.52 -1.08 22.30
N PHE A 107 -16.46 -1.68 21.77
CA PHE A 107 -15.97 -3.00 22.17
C PHE A 107 -14.57 -2.85 22.76
N VAL A 108 -14.35 -3.44 23.93
CA VAL A 108 -13.08 -3.34 24.65
C VAL A 108 -12.62 -4.73 25.07
N THR A 109 -11.38 -5.10 24.73
CA THR A 109 -10.74 -6.31 25.27
C THR A 109 -10.14 -6.02 26.63
N ASP A 110 -10.40 -6.91 27.59
CA ASP A 110 -9.74 -6.92 28.90
C ASP A 110 -8.70 -8.05 28.89
N ILE A 111 -7.47 -7.71 28.51
CA ILE A 111 -6.45 -8.68 28.11
C ILE A 111 -6.00 -9.57 29.29
N SER A 112 -6.06 -9.05 30.52
CA SER A 112 -5.68 -9.79 31.74
C SER A 112 -6.85 -10.56 32.35
N TYR A 113 -8.09 -10.27 31.96
CA TYR A 113 -9.28 -11.01 32.40
C TYR A 113 -9.91 -11.85 31.27
N ASN A 114 -9.24 -11.95 30.12
CA ASN A 114 -9.56 -12.81 28.97
C ASN A 114 -11.03 -12.70 28.53
N ARG A 115 -11.51 -11.47 28.36
CA ARG A 115 -12.89 -11.18 27.93
C ARG A 115 -12.96 -9.98 27.00
N VAL A 116 -14.07 -9.88 26.27
CA VAL A 116 -14.51 -8.67 25.58
C VAL A 116 -15.72 -8.11 26.32
N GLN A 117 -15.76 -6.80 26.49
CA GLN A 117 -16.92 -6.08 27.01
C GLN A 117 -17.47 -5.12 25.96
N ILE A 118 -18.80 -5.02 25.91
CA ILE A 118 -19.56 -4.21 24.97
C ILE A 118 -20.26 -3.09 25.75
N PHE A 119 -20.15 -1.88 25.25
CA PHE A 119 -20.74 -0.66 25.80
C PHE A 119 -21.57 0.05 24.73
N ASP A 120 -22.52 0.89 25.11
CA ASP A 120 -23.08 1.86 24.16
C ASP A 120 -22.10 3.03 23.92
N GLN A 121 -22.43 3.88 22.95
CA GLN A 121 -21.65 5.09 22.63
C GLN A 121 -21.51 6.09 23.80
N ALA A 122 -22.34 5.97 24.85
CA ALA A 122 -22.25 6.78 26.06
C ALA A 122 -21.41 6.10 27.18
N GLY A 123 -20.82 4.93 26.90
CA GLY A 123 -19.97 4.20 27.84
C GLY A 123 -20.72 3.34 28.86
N ASN A 124 -22.03 3.11 28.69
CA ASN A 124 -22.78 2.22 29.58
C ASN A 124 -22.59 0.76 29.18
N TYR A 125 -22.27 -0.10 30.15
CA TYR A 125 -22.10 -1.53 29.94
C TYR A 125 -23.37 -2.19 29.37
N LYS A 126 -23.20 -3.08 28.39
CA LYS A 126 -24.28 -3.84 27.75
C LYS A 126 -24.10 -5.35 27.91
N ALA A 127 -22.92 -5.86 27.60
CA ALA A 127 -22.67 -7.29 27.57
C ALA A 127 -21.18 -7.60 27.70
N LYS A 128 -20.89 -8.89 27.92
CA LYS A 128 -19.53 -9.44 27.87
C LYS A 128 -19.55 -10.88 27.38
N PHE A 129 -18.44 -11.29 26.78
CA PHE A 129 -18.19 -12.68 26.41
C PHE A 129 -16.70 -12.98 26.52
N GLY A 130 -16.35 -14.28 26.51
CA GLY A 130 -14.99 -14.72 26.76
C GLY A 130 -14.76 -15.19 28.20
N SER A 131 -13.80 -16.10 28.35
CA SER A 131 -13.23 -16.53 29.63
C SER A 131 -11.84 -17.11 29.38
N THR A 132 -11.04 -17.29 30.41
CA THR A 132 -9.69 -17.87 30.23
C THR A 132 -9.74 -19.28 29.65
N GLY A 133 -8.93 -19.55 28.62
CA GLY A 133 -8.73 -20.89 28.04
C GLY A 133 -8.48 -20.86 26.53
N SER A 134 -8.68 -22.02 25.88
CA SER A 134 -8.44 -22.20 24.44
C SER A 134 -9.65 -22.75 23.68
N GLY A 135 -10.78 -22.98 24.36
CA GLY A 135 -12.06 -23.30 23.74
C GLY A 135 -12.58 -22.18 22.82
N ASN A 136 -13.68 -22.44 22.11
CA ASN A 136 -14.20 -21.54 21.07
C ASN A 136 -14.65 -20.16 21.61
N THR A 137 -15.12 -20.11 22.84
CA THR A 137 -15.53 -18.88 23.53
C THR A 137 -14.57 -18.51 24.67
N GLN A 138 -13.33 -19.02 24.61
CA GLN A 138 -12.30 -18.76 25.59
C GLN A 138 -11.12 -18.06 24.93
N PHE A 139 -10.43 -17.22 25.68
CA PHE A 139 -9.30 -16.44 25.23
C PHE A 139 -8.08 -16.67 26.12
N ASN A 140 -6.92 -16.40 25.54
CA ASN A 140 -5.65 -16.31 26.20
C ASN A 140 -4.93 -15.08 25.64
N ASN A 141 -4.98 -13.98 26.39
CA ASN A 141 -4.43 -12.69 26.01
C ASN A 141 -5.10 -12.13 24.73
N PRO A 142 -6.42 -11.84 24.76
CA PRO A 142 -7.10 -11.23 23.62
C PRO A 142 -6.64 -9.78 23.47
N SER A 143 -5.71 -9.52 22.55
CA SER A 143 -5.05 -8.23 22.41
C SER A 143 -5.99 -7.18 21.80
N LEU A 144 -6.15 -7.19 20.48
CA LEU A 144 -6.94 -6.22 19.74
C LEU A 144 -8.20 -6.86 19.16
N ILE A 145 -9.12 -5.97 18.79
CA ILE A 145 -10.47 -6.28 18.37
C ILE A 145 -10.84 -5.32 17.25
N ASP A 146 -11.49 -5.84 16.22
CA ASP A 146 -12.12 -5.01 15.20
C ASP A 146 -13.47 -5.59 14.78
N VAL A 147 -14.29 -4.78 14.13
CA VAL A 147 -15.67 -5.13 13.78
C VAL A 147 -15.97 -4.75 12.33
N ASN A 148 -16.83 -5.54 11.70
CA ASN A 148 -17.51 -5.13 10.47
C ASN A 148 -19.04 -5.15 10.69
N ASP A 149 -19.79 -5.05 9.60
CA ASP A 149 -21.25 -4.98 9.65
C ASP A 149 -21.93 -6.25 10.17
N ASP A 150 -21.22 -7.37 10.26
CA ASP A 150 -21.82 -8.64 10.68
C ASP A 150 -21.13 -9.27 11.88
N ASN A 151 -19.82 -9.03 12.03
CA ASN A 151 -18.95 -9.83 12.88
C ASN A 151 -18.00 -8.99 13.73
N ILE A 152 -17.56 -9.60 14.83
CA ILE A 152 -16.51 -9.15 15.73
C ILE A 152 -15.32 -10.09 15.56
N PHE A 153 -14.14 -9.53 15.33
CA PHE A 153 -12.88 -10.25 15.11
C PHE A 153 -11.96 -9.95 16.29
N VAL A 154 -11.45 -10.99 16.95
CA VAL A 154 -10.58 -10.85 18.13
C VAL A 154 -9.27 -11.58 17.88
N ALA A 155 -8.15 -10.85 17.99
CA ALA A 155 -6.82 -11.46 18.03
C ALA A 155 -6.62 -12.15 19.38
N ASP A 156 -6.56 -13.48 19.37
CA ASP A 156 -6.37 -14.31 20.57
C ASP A 156 -4.90 -14.71 20.66
N SER A 157 -4.05 -13.75 21.03
CA SER A 157 -2.60 -13.74 20.75
C SER A 157 -1.87 -14.98 21.22
N ARG A 158 -2.16 -15.48 22.43
CA ARG A 158 -1.48 -16.67 22.99
C ARG A 158 -2.16 -17.99 22.62
N ASN A 159 -3.27 -17.94 21.91
CA ASN A 159 -3.84 -19.11 21.23
C ASN A 159 -3.54 -19.12 19.73
N TYR A 160 -2.76 -18.16 19.22
CA TYR A 160 -2.24 -18.10 17.85
C TYR A 160 -3.34 -18.14 16.79
N ARG A 161 -4.42 -17.40 17.02
CA ARG A 161 -5.60 -17.42 16.17
C ARG A 161 -6.34 -16.09 16.20
N VAL A 162 -7.20 -15.90 15.20
CA VAL A 162 -8.27 -14.90 15.24
C VAL A 162 -9.59 -15.64 15.43
N VAL A 163 -10.45 -15.14 16.32
CA VAL A 163 -11.77 -15.70 16.59
C VAL A 163 -12.84 -14.74 16.09
N ILE A 164 -13.83 -15.28 15.38
CA ILE A 164 -14.94 -14.53 14.77
C ILE A 164 -16.21 -14.82 15.57
N PHE A 165 -16.88 -13.76 15.99
CA PHE A 165 -18.19 -13.80 16.64
C PHE A 165 -19.18 -12.98 15.83
N ASP A 166 -20.48 -13.22 16.01
CA ASP A 166 -21.48 -12.27 15.53
C ASP A 166 -21.52 -11.03 16.44
N LYS A 167 -22.30 -10.02 16.03
CA LYS A 167 -22.52 -8.79 16.82
C LYS A 167 -23.10 -9.03 18.24
N SER A 168 -23.67 -10.20 18.52
CA SER A 168 -24.17 -10.57 19.85
C SER A 168 -23.13 -11.30 20.71
N GLY A 169 -21.93 -11.54 20.19
CA GLY A 169 -20.86 -12.27 20.88
C GLY A 169 -21.00 -13.80 20.81
N VAL A 170 -21.80 -14.33 19.87
CA VAL A 170 -21.91 -15.77 19.63
C VAL A 170 -20.81 -16.21 18.67
N TYR A 171 -20.08 -17.26 19.05
CA TYR A 171 -18.99 -17.81 18.24
C TYR A 171 -19.48 -18.26 16.87
N GLN A 172 -18.78 -17.83 15.82
CA GLN A 172 -19.02 -18.23 14.43
C GLN A 172 -17.92 -19.19 13.95
N SER A 173 -16.67 -18.74 13.98
CA SER A 173 -15.53 -19.49 13.48
C SER A 173 -14.21 -18.98 14.07
N LYS A 174 -13.10 -19.59 13.66
CA LYS A 174 -11.75 -19.15 13.98
C LYS A 174 -10.79 -19.62 12.89
N PHE A 175 -9.69 -18.90 12.72
CA PHE A 175 -8.62 -19.26 11.81
C PHE A 175 -7.26 -18.95 12.43
N GLY A 176 -6.21 -19.57 11.90
CA GLY A 176 -4.88 -19.51 12.48
C GLY A 176 -4.53 -20.71 13.36
N SER A 177 -3.23 -20.93 13.48
CA SER A 177 -2.60 -21.89 14.39
C SER A 177 -1.15 -21.45 14.62
N GLN A 178 -0.48 -21.96 15.65
CA GLN A 178 0.92 -21.59 15.90
C GLN A 178 1.83 -22.00 14.72
N GLY A 179 2.67 -21.09 14.25
CA GLY A 179 3.70 -21.40 13.27
C GLY A 179 4.17 -20.21 12.44
N VAL A 180 4.95 -20.51 11.41
CA VAL A 180 5.59 -19.53 10.51
C VAL A 180 5.08 -19.62 9.07
N ASN A 181 4.27 -20.62 8.74
CA ASN A 181 3.74 -20.77 7.38
C ASN A 181 2.56 -19.83 7.14
N ASP A 182 2.13 -19.75 5.89
CA ASP A 182 0.95 -19.01 5.47
C ASP A 182 -0.29 -19.43 6.26
N GLY A 183 -0.99 -18.44 6.79
CA GLY A 183 -2.17 -18.64 7.64
C GLY A 183 -1.90 -19.19 9.03
N GLN A 184 -0.63 -19.39 9.41
CA GLN A 184 -0.23 -19.62 10.80
C GLN A 184 0.18 -18.31 11.46
N PHE A 185 0.14 -18.24 12.78
CA PHE A 185 0.51 -17.06 13.54
C PHE A 185 1.57 -17.35 14.59
N ASP A 186 2.44 -16.37 14.84
CA ASP A 186 3.18 -16.28 16.09
C ASP A 186 2.94 -14.91 16.74
N PHE A 187 2.12 -14.94 17.79
CA PHE A 187 1.65 -13.76 18.53
C PHE A 187 0.95 -12.71 17.63
N PRO A 188 -0.22 -13.05 17.05
CA PRO A 188 -1.03 -12.06 16.33
C PRO A 188 -1.46 -10.99 17.33
N HIS A 189 -1.19 -9.72 17.02
CA HIS A 189 -1.30 -8.64 17.99
C HIS A 189 -2.40 -7.65 17.67
N ASP A 190 -2.37 -7.06 16.47
CA ASP A 190 -3.42 -6.14 16.01
C ASP A 190 -4.02 -6.62 14.71
N LEU A 191 -5.29 -6.28 14.50
CA LEU A 191 -6.02 -6.59 13.28
C LEU A 191 -6.87 -5.41 12.83
N TYR A 192 -7.03 -5.30 11.52
CA TYR A 192 -7.93 -4.36 10.87
C TYR A 192 -8.82 -5.12 9.89
N VAL A 193 -10.11 -4.82 9.89
CA VAL A 193 -11.11 -5.46 9.03
C VAL A 193 -11.68 -4.44 8.06
N ASP A 194 -11.59 -4.73 6.77
CA ASP A 194 -12.36 -4.02 5.74
C ASP A 194 -13.51 -4.87 5.20
N GLU A 195 -14.19 -4.40 4.16
CA GLU A 195 -15.34 -5.08 3.55
C GLU A 195 -15.04 -6.51 3.07
N LYS A 196 -13.78 -6.89 2.88
CA LYS A 196 -13.39 -8.19 2.28
C LYS A 196 -12.26 -8.89 3.01
N ASN A 197 -11.43 -8.17 3.75
CA ASN A 197 -10.21 -8.69 4.33
C ASN A 197 -10.13 -8.50 5.83
N VAL A 198 -9.47 -9.46 6.47
CA VAL A 198 -8.91 -9.32 7.82
C VAL A 198 -7.40 -9.23 7.69
N ILE A 199 -6.84 -8.09 8.08
CA ILE A 199 -5.41 -7.82 8.01
C ILE A 199 -4.84 -7.94 9.42
N VAL A 200 -3.86 -8.81 9.64
CA VAL A 200 -3.36 -9.19 10.96
C VAL A 200 -1.86 -8.97 11.06
N SER A 201 -1.45 -8.19 12.05
CA SER A 201 -0.04 -7.96 12.40
C SER A 201 0.47 -9.03 13.38
N GLU A 202 1.70 -9.48 13.16
CA GLU A 202 2.37 -10.46 14.00
C GLU A 202 3.66 -9.90 14.57
N ILE A 203 3.72 -9.85 15.90
CA ILE A 203 4.89 -9.28 16.59
C ILE A 203 6.11 -10.17 16.44
N VAL A 204 5.97 -11.50 16.58
CA VAL A 204 7.14 -12.39 16.66
C VAL A 204 7.64 -12.75 15.27
N ASN A 205 6.73 -13.07 14.35
CA ASN A 205 7.07 -13.33 12.95
C ASN A 205 7.44 -12.06 12.17
N ASN A 206 7.28 -10.86 12.76
CA ASN A 206 7.60 -9.58 12.14
C ASN A 206 6.99 -9.42 10.74
N ARG A 207 5.72 -9.78 10.62
CA ARG A 207 5.02 -9.77 9.33
C ARG A 207 3.58 -9.33 9.50
N ILE A 208 2.95 -9.05 8.36
CA ILE A 208 1.53 -8.79 8.31
C ILE A 208 0.90 -9.66 7.23
N GLN A 209 -0.15 -10.36 7.62
CA GLN A 209 -0.91 -11.28 6.77
C GLN A 209 -2.29 -10.71 6.49
N ALA A 210 -2.78 -10.92 5.27
CA ALA A 210 -4.16 -10.66 4.89
C ALA A 210 -4.91 -11.98 4.69
N PHE A 211 -6.16 -12.00 5.12
CA PHE A 211 -7.11 -13.11 5.03
C PHE A 211 -8.42 -12.59 4.45
N ASP A 212 -9.23 -13.47 3.86
CA ASP A 212 -10.61 -13.12 3.58
C ASP A 212 -11.46 -13.10 4.87
N LEU A 213 -12.70 -12.59 4.79
CA LEU A 213 -13.61 -12.53 5.95
C LEU A 213 -13.96 -13.90 6.57
N THR A 214 -13.71 -15.01 5.87
CA THR A 214 -13.93 -16.37 6.38
C THR A 214 -12.68 -16.96 7.04
N GLY A 215 -11.53 -16.28 6.94
CA GLY A 215 -10.27 -16.68 7.52
C GLY A 215 -9.34 -17.46 6.59
N ASN A 216 -9.60 -17.50 5.28
CA ASN A 216 -8.66 -18.11 4.34
C ASN A 216 -7.49 -17.14 4.09
N PHE A 217 -6.27 -17.68 4.08
CA PHE A 217 -5.07 -16.90 3.78
C PHE A 217 -5.12 -16.33 2.35
N VAL A 218 -4.79 -15.05 2.22
CA VAL A 218 -4.70 -14.36 0.93
C VAL A 218 -3.25 -14.07 0.59
N THR A 219 -2.52 -13.34 1.45
CA THR A 219 -1.13 -12.95 1.19
C THR A 219 -0.38 -12.50 2.45
N ILE A 220 0.94 -12.39 2.35
CA ILE A 220 1.81 -11.61 3.23
C ILE A 220 2.21 -10.35 2.47
N PHE A 221 1.98 -9.16 3.03
CA PHE A 221 2.30 -7.91 2.33
C PHE A 221 3.56 -7.22 2.81
N ASP A 222 4.05 -7.55 4.00
CA ASP A 222 5.33 -7.08 4.49
C ASP A 222 5.90 -8.05 5.53
N SER A 223 7.23 -8.23 5.52
CA SER A 223 7.98 -9.12 6.39
C SER A 223 9.46 -8.74 6.43
N THR A 224 10.23 -9.28 7.39
CA THR A 224 11.69 -9.11 7.41
C THR A 224 12.33 -9.52 6.08
N ASN A 225 13.19 -8.66 5.52
CA ASN A 225 13.88 -8.84 4.23
C ASN A 225 13.00 -8.68 2.97
N SER A 226 11.80 -8.08 3.06
CA SER A 226 11.01 -7.68 1.89
C SER A 226 11.68 -6.62 1.01
N GLY A 227 12.81 -6.05 1.46
CA GLY A 227 13.53 -4.94 0.80
C GLY A 227 12.84 -3.58 0.97
N PHE A 228 11.54 -3.57 1.33
CA PHE A 228 10.75 -2.38 1.61
C PHE A 228 10.17 -2.47 3.02
N GLY A 229 10.53 -1.53 3.90
CA GLY A 229 9.79 -1.39 5.15
C GLY A 229 10.04 -2.46 6.21
N GLU A 230 11.09 -3.29 6.11
CA GLU A 230 11.53 -4.31 7.09
C GLU A 230 10.87 -4.14 8.47
N LEU A 231 9.70 -4.78 8.64
CA LEU A 231 8.92 -4.58 9.84
C LEU A 231 9.65 -5.22 11.01
N ILE A 232 9.74 -4.50 12.11
CA ILE A 232 10.22 -5.05 13.37
C ILE A 232 9.19 -4.72 14.44
N ASN A 233 8.57 -5.75 15.00
CA ASN A 233 7.57 -5.65 16.06
C ASN A 233 6.37 -4.75 15.63
N PRO A 234 5.62 -5.11 14.56
CA PRO A 234 4.42 -4.39 14.19
C PRO A 234 3.36 -4.59 15.29
N ARG A 235 2.94 -3.49 15.92
CA ARG A 235 2.00 -3.51 17.05
C ARG A 235 0.64 -2.93 16.75
N GLY A 236 0.57 -1.98 15.84
CA GLY A 236 -0.67 -1.28 15.50
C GLY A 236 -0.92 -1.38 14.01
N ILE A 237 -2.16 -1.63 13.60
CA ILE A 237 -2.59 -1.60 12.22
C ILE A 237 -3.94 -0.91 12.07
N THR A 238 -4.05 0.01 11.11
CA THR A 238 -5.32 0.65 10.77
C THR A 238 -5.31 1.07 9.32
N ALA A 239 -6.45 1.10 8.65
CA ALA A 239 -6.51 1.51 7.26
C ALA A 239 -7.73 2.40 6.98
N ASN A 240 -7.66 3.10 5.87
CA ASN A 240 -8.82 3.65 5.19
C ASN A 240 -8.82 3.18 3.72
N SER A 241 -9.63 3.81 2.87
CA SER A 241 -9.71 3.49 1.44
C SER A 241 -8.41 3.70 0.68
N SER A 242 -7.48 4.50 1.21
CA SER A 242 -6.31 5.01 0.49
C SER A 242 -4.99 4.66 1.17
N HIS A 243 -4.96 4.50 2.49
CA HIS A 243 -3.77 4.29 3.29
C HIS A 243 -3.96 3.11 4.24
N LEU A 244 -2.90 2.34 4.42
CA LEU A 244 -2.74 1.35 5.49
C LEU A 244 -1.56 1.82 6.35
N LEU A 245 -1.78 1.88 7.65
CA LEU A 245 -0.79 2.33 8.61
C LEU A 245 -0.35 1.17 9.48
N VAL A 246 0.95 1.10 9.70
CA VAL A 246 1.57 0.11 10.58
C VAL A 246 2.45 0.84 11.58
N VAL A 247 2.17 0.62 12.87
CA VAL A 247 2.99 1.16 13.96
C VAL A 247 4.01 0.11 14.37
N GLU A 248 5.29 0.48 14.34
CA GLU A 248 6.40 -0.35 14.79
C GLU A 248 6.97 0.16 16.10
N TYR A 249 6.95 -0.70 17.11
CA TYR A 249 7.41 -0.33 18.45
C TYR A 249 8.93 -0.12 18.48
N THR A 250 9.70 -1.08 17.99
CA THR A 250 11.18 -1.07 18.12
C THR A 250 11.82 0.06 17.32
N ASN A 251 11.29 0.34 16.13
CA ASN A 251 11.80 1.39 15.25
C ASN A 251 11.23 2.79 15.59
N SER A 252 10.30 2.90 16.56
CA SER A 252 9.62 4.15 16.90
C SER A 252 9.09 4.87 15.66
N ARG A 253 8.45 4.10 14.76
CA ARG A 253 8.07 4.50 13.41
C ARG A 253 6.62 4.16 13.15
N VAL A 254 5.95 5.02 12.40
CA VAL A 254 4.72 4.68 11.69
C VAL A 254 5.04 4.62 10.21
N GLN A 255 4.72 3.49 9.58
CA GLN A 255 4.77 3.35 8.13
C GLN A 255 3.39 3.56 7.54
N ILE A 256 3.34 4.28 6.43
CA ILE A 256 2.13 4.55 5.67
C ILE A 256 2.31 3.89 4.30
N PHE A 257 1.48 2.89 4.03
CA PHE A 257 1.38 2.21 2.74
C PHE A 257 0.17 2.75 1.99
N GLU A 258 0.34 3.05 0.70
CA GLU A 258 -0.80 3.40 -0.14
C GLU A 258 -1.58 2.12 -0.49
N ARG A 259 -2.90 2.22 -0.67
CA ARG A 259 -3.77 1.08 -1.04
C ARG A 259 -4.31 1.15 -2.47
N ASN A 260 -4.19 2.31 -3.12
CA ASN A 260 -4.77 2.56 -4.46
C ASN A 260 -3.69 2.83 -5.52
N TYR A 261 -2.72 1.92 -5.64
CA TYR A 261 -1.65 2.04 -6.63
C TYR A 261 -2.21 1.97 -8.06
N PRO A 262 -1.69 2.78 -8.99
CA PRO A 262 -2.12 2.73 -10.38
C PRO A 262 -1.55 1.50 -11.10
N PRO A 263 -2.16 1.06 -12.21
CA PRO A 263 -1.51 0.16 -13.16
C PRO A 263 -0.15 0.69 -13.58
N GLN A 264 0.82 -0.20 -13.75
CA GLN A 264 2.21 0.15 -14.05
C GLN A 264 2.49 0.02 -15.54
N LYS A 265 3.47 0.78 -16.04
CA LYS A 265 3.99 0.68 -17.41
C LYS A 265 2.91 0.53 -18.49
N LEU A 266 1.97 1.47 -18.54
CA LEU A 266 1.07 1.56 -19.68
C LEU A 266 1.91 1.86 -20.93
N LEU A 267 1.70 1.08 -21.98
CA LEU A 267 2.33 1.21 -23.30
C LEU A 267 1.25 1.18 -24.39
N ALA A 268 1.51 1.86 -25.50
CA ALA A 268 0.64 1.90 -26.67
C ALA A 268 1.41 1.56 -27.94
N TYR A 269 0.79 0.78 -28.84
CA TYR A 269 1.36 0.39 -30.12
C TYR A 269 0.34 0.60 -31.25
N SER A 270 0.75 1.24 -32.33
CA SER A 270 -0.07 1.42 -33.52
C SER A 270 0.09 0.21 -34.43
N ASN A 271 -1.00 -0.46 -34.78
CA ASN A 271 -1.01 -1.48 -35.81
C ASN A 271 -1.54 -0.87 -37.13
N ILE A 272 -0.60 -0.60 -38.03
CA ILE A 272 -0.85 0.11 -39.29
C ILE A 272 -1.70 -0.76 -40.25
N LEU A 273 -1.57 -2.10 -40.17
CA LEU A 273 -2.23 -3.01 -41.11
C LEU A 273 -3.74 -3.10 -40.89
N ASN A 274 -4.19 -3.00 -39.64
CA ASN A 274 -5.62 -3.09 -39.28
C ASN A 274 -6.17 -1.78 -38.69
N GLY A 275 -5.37 -0.71 -38.65
CA GLY A 275 -5.79 0.60 -38.14
C GLY A 275 -6.25 0.56 -36.69
N SER A 276 -5.51 -0.12 -35.82
CA SER A 276 -5.85 -0.24 -34.39
C SER A 276 -4.72 0.26 -33.49
N ILE A 277 -5.08 0.64 -32.27
CA ILE A 277 -4.12 0.87 -31.19
C ILE A 277 -4.22 -0.31 -30.21
N THR A 278 -3.09 -0.91 -29.87
CA THR A 278 -3.00 -1.91 -28.80
C THR A 278 -2.41 -1.25 -27.56
N LEU A 279 -3.10 -1.38 -26.44
CA LEU A 279 -2.64 -0.96 -25.12
C LEU A 279 -2.26 -2.18 -24.30
N THR A 280 -1.16 -2.09 -23.56
CA THR A 280 -0.74 -3.11 -22.57
C THR A 280 -0.25 -2.43 -21.30
N TRP A 281 -0.49 -3.06 -20.15
CA TRP A 281 0.00 -2.56 -18.86
C TRP A 281 0.33 -3.71 -17.92
N GLU A 282 1.04 -3.37 -16.85
CA GLU A 282 1.31 -4.25 -15.71
C GLU A 282 0.32 -3.96 -14.58
N ARG A 283 0.14 -4.95 -13.69
CA ARG A 283 -0.74 -4.80 -12.51
C ARG A 283 -0.27 -3.65 -11.61
N PRO A 284 -1.16 -3.06 -10.79
CA PRO A 284 -0.74 -2.24 -9.67
C PRO A 284 0.31 -2.95 -8.82
N ILE A 285 1.21 -2.17 -8.23
CA ILE A 285 2.09 -2.63 -7.16
C ILE A 285 1.20 -2.78 -5.93
N ASP A 286 0.51 -3.90 -5.82
CA ASP A 286 -0.45 -4.11 -4.75
C ASP A 286 0.22 -4.79 -3.57
N VAL A 287 0.23 -4.11 -2.43
CA VAL A 287 0.65 -4.70 -1.15
C VAL A 287 -0.35 -5.77 -0.72
N LEU A 288 -1.66 -5.62 -0.95
CA LEU A 288 -2.69 -6.53 -0.41
C LEU A 288 -3.25 -7.54 -1.44
N PHE A 289 -2.56 -7.70 -2.58
CA PHE A 289 -2.87 -8.59 -3.71
C PHE A 289 -4.36 -8.92 -3.92
N HIS A 290 -5.02 -8.21 -4.84
CA HIS A 290 -6.33 -8.62 -5.35
C HIS A 290 -6.21 -9.57 -6.56
N PRO A 291 -6.71 -10.82 -6.49
CA PRO A 291 -6.55 -11.80 -7.57
C PRO A 291 -7.41 -11.51 -8.82
N SER A 292 -8.31 -10.52 -8.78
CA SER A 292 -9.22 -10.17 -9.88
C SER A 292 -9.31 -8.66 -10.10
N TYR A 293 -8.26 -8.08 -10.67
CA TYR A 293 -8.34 -6.71 -11.16
C TYR A 293 -9.17 -6.65 -12.45
N GLY A 294 -10.27 -5.90 -12.41
CA GLY A 294 -10.80 -5.25 -13.60
C GLY A 294 -9.99 -3.98 -13.89
N TYR A 295 -10.04 -3.49 -15.11
CA TYR A 295 -9.35 -2.28 -15.53
C TYR A 295 -10.29 -1.40 -16.33
N LYS A 296 -10.29 -0.10 -16.05
CA LYS A 296 -10.95 0.88 -16.92
C LYS A 296 -9.93 1.59 -17.77
N VAL A 297 -10.20 1.63 -19.06
CA VAL A 297 -9.42 2.35 -20.07
C VAL A 297 -10.10 3.68 -20.31
N TYR A 298 -9.31 4.74 -20.27
CA TYR A 298 -9.72 6.10 -20.55
C TYR A 298 -9.00 6.60 -21.79
N ARG A 299 -9.72 7.37 -22.62
CA ARG A 299 -9.19 7.94 -23.86
C ARG A 299 -9.56 9.40 -24.00
N GLY A 300 -8.60 10.19 -24.46
CA GLY A 300 -8.74 11.60 -24.79
C GLY A 300 -8.13 11.93 -26.14
N THR A 301 -8.50 13.09 -26.70
CA THR A 301 -7.85 13.66 -27.89
C THR A 301 -7.00 14.88 -27.55
N GLN A 302 -6.91 15.21 -26.26
CA GLN A 302 -6.11 16.28 -25.67
C GLN A 302 -5.48 15.74 -24.39
N VAL A 303 -4.30 16.26 -24.06
CA VAL A 303 -3.61 15.95 -22.79
C VAL A 303 -4.55 16.24 -21.62
N ASP A 304 -4.60 15.32 -20.66
CA ASP A 304 -5.35 15.48 -19.40
C ASP A 304 -6.86 15.67 -19.51
N ASN A 305 -7.45 15.35 -20.67
CA ASN A 305 -8.90 15.33 -20.86
C ASN A 305 -9.34 13.98 -21.45
N TYR A 306 -9.78 13.07 -20.58
CA TYR A 306 -10.11 11.70 -20.94
C TYR A 306 -11.56 11.36 -20.57
N GLU A 307 -12.18 10.53 -21.39
CA GLU A 307 -13.48 9.93 -21.13
C GLU A 307 -13.31 8.43 -20.92
N PHE A 308 -14.21 7.84 -20.13
CA PHE A 308 -14.27 6.39 -19.97
C PHE A 308 -14.56 5.75 -21.33
N LEU A 309 -13.69 4.82 -21.73
CA LEU A 309 -13.81 4.12 -23.00
C LEU A 309 -14.33 2.70 -22.82
N TYR A 310 -13.70 1.92 -21.93
CA TYR A 310 -13.98 0.49 -21.82
C TYR A 310 -13.54 -0.10 -20.48
N GLU A 311 -14.19 -1.17 -20.04
CA GLU A 311 -13.80 -1.96 -18.87
C GLU A 311 -13.41 -3.38 -19.28
N THR A 312 -12.26 -3.86 -18.82
CA THR A 312 -11.69 -5.16 -19.21
C THR A 312 -11.04 -5.85 -18.02
N PRO A 313 -11.16 -7.19 -17.86
CA PRO A 313 -10.38 -7.94 -16.86
C PRO A 313 -8.95 -8.23 -17.31
N ASN A 314 -8.61 -7.89 -18.56
CA ASN A 314 -7.33 -8.23 -19.18
C ASN A 314 -6.31 -7.11 -18.98
N LEU A 315 -5.02 -7.46 -19.01
CA LEU A 315 -3.89 -6.51 -18.98
C LEU A 315 -3.59 -5.86 -20.34
N PHE A 316 -4.56 -5.92 -21.25
CA PHE A 316 -4.47 -5.35 -22.58
C PHE A 316 -5.84 -4.92 -23.09
N PHE A 317 -5.83 -4.01 -24.06
CA PHE A 317 -7.02 -3.53 -24.75
C PHE A 317 -6.69 -3.18 -26.20
N TYR A 318 -7.64 -3.43 -27.11
CA TYR A 318 -7.52 -3.06 -28.52
C TYR A 318 -8.54 -1.96 -28.83
N ASP A 319 -8.06 -0.78 -29.20
CA ASP A 319 -8.89 0.30 -29.70
C ASP A 319 -8.95 0.25 -31.23
N PHE A 320 -10.12 -0.13 -31.76
CA PHE A 320 -10.42 -0.12 -33.19
C PHE A 320 -11.20 1.14 -33.62
N ALA A 321 -11.66 1.96 -32.68
CA ALA A 321 -12.51 3.12 -32.93
C ALA A 321 -11.65 4.39 -33.06
N ILE A 322 -10.65 4.35 -33.94
CA ILE A 322 -9.66 5.41 -34.12
C ILE A 322 -9.81 6.10 -35.48
N VAL A 323 -9.38 7.36 -35.54
CA VAL A 323 -9.23 8.13 -36.77
C VAL A 323 -7.74 8.23 -37.08
N VAL A 324 -7.38 7.93 -38.33
CA VAL A 324 -6.00 8.03 -38.81
C VAL A 324 -5.56 9.51 -38.78
N ASP A 325 -4.31 9.74 -38.41
CA ASP A 325 -3.71 11.08 -38.18
C ASP A 325 -4.32 11.85 -37.00
N GLN A 326 -5.12 11.19 -36.15
CA GLN A 326 -5.57 11.76 -34.90
C GLN A 326 -4.67 11.35 -33.73
N ASN A 327 -4.39 12.34 -32.88
CA ASN A 327 -3.69 12.15 -31.61
C ASN A 327 -4.64 11.59 -30.55
N TYR A 328 -4.21 10.53 -29.89
CA TYR A 328 -4.90 9.93 -28.76
C TYR A 328 -4.01 9.85 -27.53
N TYR A 329 -4.63 10.08 -26.38
CA TYR A 329 -4.03 9.99 -25.06
C TYR A 329 -4.80 8.96 -24.25
N TYR A 330 -4.08 8.06 -23.59
CA TYR A 330 -4.69 6.99 -22.78
C TYR A 330 -4.15 6.97 -21.36
N LYS A 331 -5.05 6.63 -20.44
CA LYS A 331 -4.75 6.26 -19.06
C LYS A 331 -5.56 5.03 -18.69
N VAL A 332 -5.05 4.24 -17.75
CA VAL A 332 -5.74 3.06 -17.24
C VAL A 332 -5.80 3.14 -15.72
N THR A 333 -6.91 2.71 -15.15
CA THR A 333 -7.05 2.48 -13.71
C THR A 333 -7.31 1.01 -13.46
N ALA A 334 -6.95 0.54 -12.27
CA ALA A 334 -7.38 -0.73 -11.74
C ALA A 334 -8.66 -0.55 -10.92
N LEU A 335 -9.58 -1.49 -11.06
CA LEU A 335 -10.74 -1.62 -10.19
C LEU A 335 -10.34 -2.48 -9.01
N THR A 336 -10.22 -1.82 -7.86
CA THR A 336 -9.93 -2.43 -6.57
C THR A 336 -11.24 -2.62 -5.80
N ASN A 337 -11.13 -3.25 -4.63
CA ASN A 337 -12.27 -3.40 -3.73
C ASN A 337 -12.71 -2.10 -3.06
N THR A 338 -11.80 -1.13 -2.95
CA THR A 338 -12.05 0.19 -2.34
C THR A 338 -12.47 1.23 -3.39
N GLY A 339 -12.64 0.79 -4.65
CA GLY A 339 -13.04 1.62 -5.78
C GLY A 339 -12.00 1.64 -6.88
N GLU A 340 -11.92 2.74 -7.59
CA GLU A 340 -11.02 2.89 -8.72
C GLU A 340 -9.66 3.43 -8.27
N SER A 341 -8.57 2.85 -8.76
CA SER A 341 -7.22 3.29 -8.43
C SER A 341 -6.90 4.67 -9.01
N LYS A 342 -5.74 5.22 -8.63
CA LYS A 342 -5.13 6.32 -9.38
C LYS A 342 -4.90 5.92 -10.84
N TYR A 343 -4.81 6.90 -11.74
CA TYR A 343 -4.43 6.66 -13.13
C TYR A 343 -2.98 6.19 -13.26
N SER A 344 -2.73 5.30 -14.23
CA SER A 344 -1.40 4.97 -14.74
C SER A 344 -0.66 6.20 -15.29
N ASN A 345 0.58 5.99 -15.74
CA ASN A 345 1.23 6.93 -16.64
C ASN A 345 0.34 7.19 -17.87
N GLU A 346 0.37 8.41 -18.39
CA GLU A 346 -0.24 8.73 -19.68
C GLU A 346 0.59 8.12 -20.80
N VAL A 347 -0.07 7.61 -21.83
CA VAL A 347 0.57 7.30 -23.11
C VAL A 347 -0.08 8.07 -24.24
N PHE A 348 0.76 8.55 -25.14
CA PHE A 348 0.38 9.28 -26.35
C PHE A 348 0.68 8.42 -27.58
N ILE A 349 -0.25 8.40 -28.53
CA ILE A 349 -0.02 7.74 -29.81
C ILE A 349 -0.87 8.35 -30.93
N ASN A 350 -0.33 8.27 -32.15
CA ASN A 350 -0.99 8.63 -33.40
C ASN A 350 -0.83 7.47 -34.38
N VAL A 351 -1.85 7.18 -35.18
CA VAL A 351 -1.76 6.20 -36.27
C VAL A 351 -1.64 6.95 -37.59
N PRO A 352 -0.48 6.96 -38.27
CA PRO A 352 -0.26 7.79 -39.45
C PRO A 352 -0.99 7.25 -40.69
N ILE A 353 -1.26 8.15 -41.64
CA ILE A 353 -1.83 7.77 -42.94
C ILE A 353 -0.81 6.95 -43.72
N GLN A 354 -1.18 5.72 -44.10
CA GLN A 354 -0.38 4.93 -45.01
C GLN A 354 -0.52 5.49 -46.43
N ILE A 355 0.48 6.22 -46.90
CA ILE A 355 0.59 6.57 -48.32
C ILE A 355 1.11 5.32 -49.03
N ALA A 356 0.26 4.68 -49.84
CA ALA A 356 0.70 3.63 -50.74
C ALA A 356 1.68 4.24 -51.76
N PHE A 357 2.98 3.97 -51.61
CA PHE A 357 3.90 4.18 -52.71
C PHE A 357 3.58 3.14 -53.78
N THR A 358 2.87 3.54 -54.83
CA THR A 358 2.92 2.82 -56.10
C THR A 358 4.34 2.94 -56.62
N GLU A 359 5.15 1.89 -56.46
CA GLU A 359 6.41 1.76 -57.20
C GLU A 359 6.09 1.85 -58.69
N THR A 360 6.30 3.03 -59.26
CA THR A 360 6.22 3.21 -60.70
C THR A 360 7.57 2.77 -61.23
N ARG A 361 7.73 1.47 -61.51
CA ARG A 361 8.91 0.96 -62.20
C ARG A 361 8.97 1.57 -63.59
N THR A 362 9.70 2.67 -63.71
CA THR A 362 10.08 3.24 -65.00
C THR A 362 11.43 2.63 -65.36
N GLU A 363 11.44 1.64 -66.25
CA GLU A 363 12.68 1.20 -66.89
C GLU A 363 13.19 2.33 -67.78
N ILE A 364 14.16 3.08 -67.29
CA ILE A 364 15.00 3.96 -68.11
C ILE A 364 16.24 3.17 -68.46
N GLN A 365 16.29 2.62 -69.67
CA GLN A 365 17.55 2.23 -70.30
C GLN A 365 18.28 3.50 -70.73
N THR A 366 19.30 3.89 -69.99
CA THR A 366 20.36 4.76 -70.50
C THR A 366 21.70 4.30 -69.94
N ASP A 367 22.54 3.80 -70.84
CA ASP A 367 23.99 3.82 -70.69
C ASP A 367 24.43 5.22 -70.22
N VAL A 368 25.25 5.29 -69.16
CA VAL A 368 26.44 6.15 -69.03
C VAL A 368 26.86 6.26 -67.54
N GLN A 369 28.11 5.85 -67.33
CA GLN A 369 29.07 6.15 -66.26
C GLN A 369 28.60 6.47 -64.84
N THR A 370 28.94 5.53 -63.97
CA THR A 370 29.05 5.60 -62.51
C THR A 370 29.76 6.86 -62.00
N THR A 371 29.10 7.61 -61.14
CA THR A 371 29.76 8.29 -60.01
C THR A 371 28.90 8.06 -58.77
N THR A 372 29.20 6.98 -58.04
CA THR A 372 28.59 6.66 -56.75
C THR A 372 29.20 7.55 -55.67
N ILE A 373 28.38 8.37 -55.01
CA ILE A 373 28.65 8.84 -53.65
C ILE A 373 27.95 7.84 -52.71
N PRO A 374 28.66 7.11 -51.82
CA PRO A 374 28.02 6.22 -50.88
C PRO A 374 27.53 7.01 -49.66
N VAL A 375 26.26 6.81 -49.30
CA VAL A 375 25.77 7.03 -47.93
C VAL A 375 25.93 5.70 -47.21
N THR A 376 26.62 5.70 -46.09
CA THR A 376 26.81 4.53 -45.21
C THR A 376 25.86 4.68 -44.03
N GLU A 377 24.90 3.76 -43.87
CA GLU A 377 24.14 3.64 -42.61
C GLU A 377 24.95 2.81 -41.63
N THR A 378 25.04 3.27 -40.37
CA THR A 378 25.73 2.58 -39.29
C THR A 378 24.73 2.31 -38.17
N ILE A 379 24.58 1.06 -37.77
CA ILE A 379 23.71 0.65 -36.66
C ILE A 379 24.61 0.27 -35.48
N VAL A 380 24.26 0.76 -34.29
CA VAL A 380 24.96 0.44 -33.03
C VAL A 380 24.02 -0.40 -32.17
N GLU A 381 24.37 -1.66 -31.96
CA GLU A 381 23.68 -2.53 -31.00
C GLU A 381 24.43 -2.52 -29.66
N VAL A 382 23.66 -2.47 -28.58
CA VAL A 382 24.17 -2.49 -27.20
C VAL A 382 23.47 -3.64 -26.47
N GLU A 383 24.23 -4.69 -26.16
CA GLU A 383 23.77 -5.77 -25.28
C GLU A 383 24.32 -5.58 -23.86
N THR A 384 23.46 -5.80 -22.87
CA THR A 384 23.85 -5.79 -21.45
C THR A 384 23.58 -7.16 -20.85
N SER A 385 24.63 -7.85 -20.40
CA SER A 385 24.50 -9.01 -19.51
C SER A 385 25.64 -9.01 -18.49
N ASN A 386 25.31 -9.32 -17.23
CA ASN A 386 26.23 -9.55 -16.11
C ASN A 386 27.46 -8.62 -16.06
N GLN A 387 27.23 -7.33 -15.79
CA GLN A 387 28.24 -6.29 -15.51
C GLN A 387 29.24 -5.95 -16.63
N ASN A 388 28.99 -6.40 -17.86
CA ASN A 388 29.74 -5.95 -19.04
C ASN A 388 28.83 -5.22 -20.03
N VAL A 389 29.33 -4.14 -20.61
CA VAL A 389 28.72 -3.46 -21.76
C VAL A 389 29.58 -3.73 -22.97
N THR A 390 28.97 -4.33 -23.99
CA THR A 390 29.63 -4.57 -25.27
C THR A 390 28.93 -3.75 -26.35
N LYS A 391 29.70 -2.98 -27.12
CA LYS A 391 29.23 -2.23 -28.28
C LYS A 391 29.81 -2.83 -29.55
N THR A 392 28.94 -3.14 -30.51
CA THR A 392 29.34 -3.65 -31.82
C THR A 392 28.85 -2.68 -32.90
N VAL A 393 29.77 -2.30 -33.79
CA VAL A 393 29.46 -1.46 -34.95
C VAL A 393 29.29 -2.37 -36.16
N TYR A 394 28.08 -2.38 -36.73
CA TYR A 394 27.70 -3.25 -37.83
C TYR A 394 27.67 -2.48 -39.16
N ASP A 395 28.36 -2.99 -40.19
CA ASP A 395 28.25 -2.51 -41.57
C ASP A 395 27.25 -3.39 -42.33
N THR A 396 26.09 -2.80 -42.63
CA THR A 396 24.98 -3.49 -43.31
C THR A 396 25.27 -3.82 -44.77
N LYS A 397 26.33 -3.28 -45.36
CA LYS A 397 26.69 -3.52 -46.77
C LYS A 397 27.64 -4.70 -46.96
N THR A 398 28.46 -5.00 -45.96
CA THR A 398 29.40 -6.14 -46.00
C THR A 398 28.99 -7.30 -45.09
N GLU A 399 27.93 -7.14 -44.29
CA GLU A 399 27.46 -8.11 -43.28
C GLU A 399 28.59 -8.54 -42.32
N THR A 400 29.46 -7.60 -41.93
CA THR A 400 30.61 -7.88 -41.07
C THR A 400 30.73 -6.88 -39.94
N ASP A 401 31.08 -7.37 -38.75
CA ASP A 401 31.40 -6.52 -37.60
C ASP A 401 32.68 -5.72 -37.86
N VAL A 402 32.59 -4.40 -37.74
CA VAL A 402 33.71 -3.50 -38.04
C VAL A 402 34.55 -3.23 -36.80
N LYS A 403 33.92 -3.16 -35.62
CA LYS A 403 34.61 -2.93 -34.35
C LYS A 403 33.76 -3.35 -33.16
N THR A 404 34.37 -4.06 -32.22
CA THR A 404 33.75 -4.46 -30.95
C THR A 404 34.57 -3.93 -29.79
N GLU A 405 33.96 -3.17 -28.88
CA GLU A 405 34.58 -2.72 -27.63
C GLU A 405 33.79 -3.27 -26.45
N THR A 406 34.50 -3.86 -25.48
CA THR A 406 33.93 -4.41 -24.25
C THR A 406 34.55 -3.72 -23.06
N THR A 407 33.72 -3.15 -22.19
CA THR A 407 34.14 -2.54 -20.92
C THR A 407 33.54 -3.29 -19.75
N THR A 408 34.38 -3.61 -18.77
CA THR A 408 34.02 -4.24 -17.50
C THR A 408 34.01 -3.18 -16.41
N GLU A 409 32.87 -2.94 -15.77
CA GLU A 409 32.80 -2.01 -14.64
C GLU A 409 33.26 -2.71 -13.34
N SER A 410 34.21 -2.10 -12.63
CA SER A 410 34.50 -2.46 -11.24
C SER A 410 33.58 -1.65 -10.33
N ASN A 411 32.88 -2.34 -9.43
CA ASN A 411 32.00 -1.76 -8.41
C ASN A 411 32.61 -0.53 -7.72
N ASP A 412 32.18 0.66 -8.11
CA ASP A 412 32.09 1.83 -7.24
C ASP A 412 31.04 2.81 -7.78
N LEU A 413 30.33 3.44 -6.86
CA LEU A 413 29.13 4.26 -7.07
C LEU A 413 29.28 5.33 -8.17
N ALA A 414 28.25 5.40 -9.03
CA ALA A 414 27.80 6.54 -9.85
C ALA A 414 28.90 7.39 -10.55
N SER A 415 29.06 7.19 -11.86
CA SER A 415 29.60 8.24 -12.72
C SER A 415 28.83 8.35 -14.04
N GLU A 416 28.46 9.58 -14.39
CA GLU A 416 27.80 9.95 -15.64
C GLU A 416 28.69 9.60 -16.84
N VAL A 417 28.14 8.88 -17.83
CA VAL A 417 28.76 8.76 -19.15
C VAL A 417 28.33 9.96 -19.99
N THR A 418 29.19 10.96 -20.12
CA THR A 418 29.06 12.02 -21.13
C THR A 418 29.65 11.53 -22.45
N VAL A 419 28.85 11.53 -23.52
CA VAL A 419 29.33 11.24 -24.87
C VAL A 419 29.67 12.56 -25.56
N THR A 420 30.95 12.75 -25.90
CA THR A 420 31.41 13.83 -26.78
C THR A 420 31.14 13.43 -28.24
N GLU A 421 30.57 14.37 -29.01
CA GLU A 421 30.20 14.26 -30.43
C GLU A 421 31.23 13.54 -31.32
N ILE A 422 30.74 12.72 -32.26
CA ILE A 422 31.46 12.43 -33.50
C ILE A 422 30.74 13.21 -34.60
N SER A 423 31.34 14.33 -35.03
CA SER A 423 30.80 15.16 -36.11
C SER A 423 30.87 14.41 -37.44
N THR A 424 29.74 14.27 -38.14
CA THR A 424 29.75 14.18 -39.61
C THR A 424 29.00 15.37 -40.18
N LYS A 425 29.70 16.14 -41.01
CA LYS A 425 29.12 17.29 -41.71
C LYS A 425 28.01 16.81 -42.65
N THR A 426 26.77 17.16 -42.37
CA THR A 426 25.80 17.82 -43.28
C THR A 426 24.50 18.06 -42.52
N GLY A 427 23.87 19.20 -42.79
CA GLY A 427 22.95 19.86 -41.87
C GLY A 427 21.53 19.30 -41.79
N GLU A 428 20.87 19.79 -40.73
CA GLU A 428 19.41 19.81 -40.47
C GLU A 428 18.72 18.46 -40.24
N THR A 429 18.45 18.14 -38.96
CA THR A 429 17.08 17.95 -38.40
C THR A 429 17.14 17.56 -36.92
N ASN A 430 16.27 18.17 -36.11
CA ASN A 430 16.07 17.89 -34.69
C ASN A 430 15.37 16.54 -34.50
N PHE A 431 15.91 15.66 -33.64
CA PHE A 431 15.19 14.51 -33.07
C PHE A 431 15.04 14.69 -31.55
N PRO A 432 13.93 14.24 -30.93
CA PRO A 432 13.68 14.47 -29.51
C PRO A 432 14.56 13.57 -28.64
N PHE A 433 14.96 14.12 -27.49
CA PHE A 433 15.72 13.45 -26.45
C PHE A 433 14.99 12.19 -25.95
N LEU A 434 15.65 11.04 -25.99
CA LEU A 434 15.25 9.85 -25.24
C LEU A 434 15.72 10.03 -23.79
N SER A 435 14.90 10.69 -22.97
CA SER A 435 15.10 10.70 -21.52
C SER A 435 14.64 9.37 -20.94
N ILE A 436 15.60 8.50 -20.60
CA ILE A 436 15.36 7.34 -19.75
C ILE A 436 15.12 7.88 -18.33
N LEU A 437 13.86 8.08 -17.97
CA LEU A 437 13.47 8.25 -16.58
C LEU A 437 13.68 6.90 -15.88
N LEU A 438 14.67 6.86 -14.99
CA LEU A 438 14.76 5.82 -13.97
C LEU A 438 13.44 5.79 -13.20
N PRO A 439 12.92 4.62 -12.80
CA PRO A 439 11.77 4.57 -11.91
C PRO A 439 12.13 5.36 -10.65
N SER A 440 11.32 6.36 -10.32
CA SER A 440 11.40 7.06 -9.05
C SER A 440 11.37 6.00 -7.96
N SER A 441 12.50 5.82 -7.28
CA SER A 441 12.64 4.92 -6.14
C SER A 441 11.56 5.25 -5.10
N MET A 442 10.69 4.29 -4.81
CA MET A 442 9.68 4.47 -3.75
C MET A 442 10.38 4.58 -2.40
N ILE A 443 10.23 5.73 -1.76
CA ILE A 443 10.57 5.95 -0.36
C ILE A 443 9.23 6.01 0.37
N PRO A 444 8.86 5.06 1.25
CA PRO A 444 7.70 5.23 2.11
C PRO A 444 7.88 6.52 2.91
N VAL A 445 6.79 7.26 3.15
CA VAL A 445 6.88 8.44 4.02
C VAL A 445 7.15 7.95 5.43
N ILE A 446 8.40 8.06 5.86
CA ILE A 446 8.83 7.66 7.20
C ILE A 446 8.51 8.80 8.15
N MET A 447 7.48 8.61 8.96
CA MET A 447 7.20 9.48 10.08
C MET A 447 8.03 9.03 11.28
N LYS A 448 8.89 9.91 11.80
CA LYS A 448 9.58 9.70 13.08
C LYS A 448 8.76 10.29 14.21
N ILE A 449 8.44 9.45 15.19
CA ILE A 449 7.78 9.89 16.43
C ILE A 449 8.74 10.84 17.16
N ARG A 450 8.30 12.08 17.43
CA ARG A 450 9.12 13.07 18.14
C ARG A 450 9.23 12.70 19.61
N LYS A 451 10.40 12.20 20.03
CA LYS A 451 10.82 12.22 21.44
C LYS A 451 11.19 13.66 21.81
N LYS A 452 10.31 14.38 22.49
CA LYS A 452 10.72 15.58 23.24
C LYS A 452 10.96 15.15 24.69
N ARG A 453 12.12 15.53 25.22
CA ARG A 453 12.46 15.39 26.64
C ARG A 453 11.63 16.33 27.49
#